data_AF-A0A512CB99-F1
#
_entry.id   AF-A0A512CB99-F1
#
_cell.length_a   1.000
_cell.length_b   1.000
_cell.length_c   1.000
_cell.angle_alpha   90.00
_cell.angle_beta   90.00
_cell.angle_gamma   90.00
#
_symmetry.space_group_name_H-M   'P 1'
#
loop_
_entity.id
_entity.type
_entity.pdbx_description
1 polymer ?
#
loop_
_entity_poly.entity_id
_entity_poly.type
_entity_poly.pdbx_seq_one_letter_code
_entity_poly.pdbx_strand_id
1 'polypeptide(L)'
;MGIEKDYLDFIENLNSESAHEVKELGENHCEAITGTIYPVGRTPYAKIHFLHYKKFDLAQRLFRMRFKKINTKNLYYKIDFDYYSCRKKEDIERWNKMNLPNSVAFYSDDTLKFYSGRIHHGVYIKKKNIAENNYIFGYTQKYFDYITWLNTGIPNQTLQYRVLNFILLDDGFNLGFIKFIKSILKHITPKSLKAN
;
A
#
# COMPACT_ATOMS: atom_id res chain seq x y z
N MET A 1 -20.11 -3.70 10.47
CA MET A 1 -19.26 -3.39 9.30
C MET A 1 -17.92 -2.93 9.84
N GLY A 2 -16.84 -3.65 9.52
CA GLY A 2 -15.48 -3.25 9.88
C GLY A 2 -14.89 -2.27 8.86
N ILE A 3 -13.81 -1.59 9.26
CA ILE A 3 -13.07 -0.58 8.50
C ILE A 3 -12.67 -1.09 7.11
N GLU A 4 -12.45 -2.39 6.97
CA GLU A 4 -12.05 -3.02 5.73
C GLU A 4 -13.10 -2.84 4.62
N LYS A 5 -14.36 -3.20 4.84
CA LYS A 5 -15.39 -3.17 3.78
C LYS A 5 -15.64 -1.75 3.27
N ASP A 6 -15.59 -0.82 4.22
CA ASP A 6 -15.82 0.60 4.00
C ASP A 6 -14.89 1.21 2.94
N TYR A 7 -13.64 0.74 2.81
CA TYR A 7 -12.71 1.32 1.82
C TYR A 7 -13.16 1.10 0.38
N LEU A 8 -13.53 -0.13 0.01
CA LEU A 8 -13.95 -0.45 -1.36
C LEU A 8 -15.28 0.26 -1.69
N ASP A 9 -16.22 0.26 -0.74
CA ASP A 9 -17.50 0.96 -0.88
C ASP A 9 -17.27 2.47 -1.10
N PHE A 10 -16.29 3.06 -0.40
CA PHE A 10 -15.95 4.47 -0.55
C PHE A 10 -15.37 4.80 -1.93
N ILE A 11 -14.38 4.04 -2.41
CA ILE A 11 -13.73 4.34 -3.68
C ILE A 11 -14.67 4.15 -4.87
N GLU A 12 -15.55 3.14 -4.82
CA GLU A 12 -16.60 2.93 -5.83
C GLU A 12 -17.58 4.10 -5.90
N ASN A 13 -17.76 4.83 -4.80
CA ASN A 13 -18.70 5.94 -4.68
C ASN A 13 -18.02 7.31 -4.47
N LEU A 14 -16.71 7.41 -4.71
CA LEU A 14 -15.92 8.60 -4.38
C LEU A 14 -16.42 9.88 -5.07
N ASN A 15 -16.99 9.73 -6.28
CA ASN A 15 -17.52 10.85 -7.07
C ASN A 15 -18.98 11.19 -6.73
N SER A 16 -19.61 10.49 -5.79
CA SER A 16 -20.96 10.82 -5.32
C SER A 16 -20.98 12.17 -4.63
N GLU A 17 -22.06 12.94 -4.84
CA GLU A 17 -22.26 14.24 -4.19
C GLU A 17 -22.20 14.13 -2.66
N SER A 18 -22.61 13.00 -2.08
CA SER A 18 -22.66 12.78 -0.63
C SER A 18 -21.40 12.14 -0.05
N ALA A 19 -20.38 11.81 -0.86
CA ALA A 19 -19.17 11.14 -0.39
C ALA A 19 -18.38 11.95 0.67
N HIS A 20 -18.57 13.27 0.68
CA HIS A 20 -17.92 14.19 1.62
C HIS A 20 -18.75 14.50 2.87
N GLU A 21 -20.01 14.02 2.92
CA GLU A 21 -20.87 14.20 4.08
C GLU A 21 -20.48 13.21 5.15
N VAL A 22 -20.08 13.71 6.33
CA VAL A 22 -19.67 12.87 7.45
C VAL A 22 -20.53 13.22 8.64
N LYS A 23 -21.17 12.24 9.27
CA LYS A 23 -21.88 12.40 10.54
C LYS A 23 -21.05 11.82 11.67
N GLU A 24 -21.08 12.44 12.84
CA GLU A 24 -20.37 11.93 14.01
C GLU A 24 -20.99 10.61 14.47
N LEU A 25 -20.15 9.68 14.88
CA LEU A 25 -20.53 8.46 15.60
C LEU A 25 -20.12 8.58 17.06
N GLY A 26 -20.83 7.88 17.94
CA GLY A 26 -20.50 7.83 19.36
C GLY A 26 -19.12 7.22 19.65
N GLU A 27 -18.57 7.51 20.83
CA GLU A 27 -17.24 7.04 21.26
C GLU A 27 -17.10 5.52 21.28
N ASN A 28 -18.20 4.78 21.42
CA ASN A 28 -18.25 3.32 21.31
C ASN A 28 -17.82 2.78 19.93
N HIS A 29 -17.71 3.64 18.92
CA HIS A 29 -17.17 3.30 17.60
C HIS A 29 -15.66 3.53 17.46
N CYS A 30 -15.01 4.14 18.46
CA CYS A 30 -13.56 4.30 18.52
C CYS A 30 -12.90 2.94 18.75
N GLU A 31 -11.93 2.59 17.89
CA GLU A 31 -11.22 1.32 18.03
C GLU A 31 -10.01 1.46 18.95
N ALA A 32 -9.81 0.45 19.80
CA ALA A 32 -8.77 0.39 20.83
C ALA A 32 -7.33 0.28 20.28
N ILE A 33 -7.13 0.37 18.96
CA ILE A 33 -5.84 0.21 18.28
C ILE A 33 -4.76 1.16 18.85
N THR A 34 -5.16 2.31 19.39
CA THR A 34 -4.23 3.31 19.93
C THR A 34 -4.49 3.68 21.40
N GLY A 35 -5.43 3.02 22.08
CA GLY A 35 -5.87 3.36 23.45
C GLY A 35 -6.33 4.82 23.63
N THR A 36 -6.42 5.58 22.54
CA THR A 36 -6.69 7.02 22.53
C THR A 36 -8.10 7.23 22.02
N ILE A 37 -8.89 8.04 22.72
CA ILE A 37 -10.22 8.43 22.25
C ILE A 37 -10.05 9.48 21.14
N TYR A 38 -10.58 9.18 19.96
CA TYR A 38 -10.58 10.08 18.80
C TYR A 38 -11.96 10.08 18.13
N PRO A 39 -12.34 11.16 17.43
CA PRO A 39 -13.63 11.25 16.79
C PRO A 39 -13.72 10.28 15.62
N VAL A 40 -14.89 9.65 15.49
CA VAL A 40 -15.20 8.74 14.39
C VAL A 40 -16.39 9.31 13.61
N GLY A 41 -16.25 9.35 12.30
CA GLY A 41 -17.31 9.78 11.40
C GLY A 41 -17.84 8.66 10.53
N ARG A 42 -19.03 8.85 9.96
CA ARG A 42 -19.62 7.96 8.94
C ARG A 42 -20.09 8.79 7.76
N THR A 43 -19.58 8.46 6.58
CA THR A 43 -20.18 8.81 5.29
C THR A 43 -21.23 7.77 4.93
N PRO A 44 -22.07 7.98 3.89
CA PRO A 44 -22.95 6.92 3.41
C PRO A 44 -22.20 5.61 3.09
N TYR A 45 -20.94 5.72 2.68
CA TYR A 45 -20.16 4.59 2.15
C TYR A 45 -19.12 4.02 3.12
N ALA A 46 -18.60 4.83 4.05
CA ALA A 46 -17.46 4.46 4.89
C ALA A 46 -17.43 5.13 6.26
N LYS A 47 -16.93 4.39 7.25
CA LYS A 47 -16.50 4.92 8.55
C LYS A 47 -15.10 5.52 8.40
N ILE A 48 -14.89 6.68 9.01
CA ILE A 48 -13.63 7.43 8.96
C ILE A 48 -13.14 7.64 10.39
N HIS A 49 -11.92 7.17 10.67
CA HIS A 49 -11.25 7.32 11.96
C HIS A 49 -10.32 8.53 11.93
N PHE A 50 -10.60 9.56 12.73
CA PHE A 50 -9.85 10.81 12.73
C PHE A 50 -8.75 10.81 13.81
N LEU A 51 -7.78 9.90 13.70
CA LEU A 51 -6.75 9.58 14.71
C LEU A 51 -5.95 10.78 15.25
N HIS A 52 -5.81 11.86 14.46
CA HIS A 52 -4.99 13.03 14.81
C HIS A 52 -5.82 14.24 15.27
N TYR A 53 -7.10 14.05 15.58
CA TYR A 53 -8.00 15.13 15.99
C TYR A 53 -8.62 14.80 17.35
N LYS A 54 -8.84 15.84 18.16
CA LYS A 54 -9.53 15.73 19.45
C LYS A 54 -11.03 16.03 19.37
N LYS A 55 -11.48 16.72 18.32
CA LYS A 55 -12.86 17.21 18.17
C LYS A 55 -13.38 16.90 16.76
N PHE A 56 -14.59 16.38 16.68
CA PHE A 56 -15.20 15.99 15.41
C PHE A 56 -15.43 17.18 14.47
N ASP A 57 -15.98 18.30 14.95
CA ASP A 57 -16.25 19.48 14.12
C ASP A 57 -15.02 19.98 13.34
N LEU A 58 -13.86 19.99 14.01
CA LEU A 58 -12.60 20.37 13.38
C LEU A 58 -12.18 19.36 12.32
N ALA A 59 -12.26 18.06 12.65
CA ALA A 59 -11.91 16.97 11.75
C ALA A 59 -12.80 16.97 10.49
N GLN A 60 -14.12 17.10 10.68
CA GLN A 60 -15.12 17.17 9.62
C GLN A 60 -14.90 18.38 8.71
N ARG A 61 -14.68 19.56 9.29
CA ARG A 61 -14.39 20.79 8.52
C ARG A 61 -13.16 20.62 7.64
N LEU A 62 -12.05 20.13 8.21
CA LEU A 62 -10.80 19.94 7.48
C LEU A 62 -10.91 18.82 6.44
N PHE A 63 -11.64 17.75 6.73
CA PHE A 63 -11.96 16.70 5.77
C PHE A 63 -12.69 17.28 4.56
N ARG A 64 -13.80 18.02 4.76
CA ARG A 64 -14.56 18.66 3.68
C ARG A 64 -13.71 19.62 2.87
N MET A 65 -12.87 20.44 3.52
CA MET A 65 -11.96 21.35 2.83
C MET A 65 -10.94 20.61 1.96
N ARG A 66 -10.39 19.48 2.42
CA ARG A 66 -9.45 18.66 1.64
C ARG A 66 -10.15 17.90 0.53
N PHE A 67 -11.35 17.38 0.80
CA PHE A 67 -12.15 16.65 -0.18
C PHE A 67 -12.44 17.50 -1.42
N LYS A 68 -12.82 18.78 -1.23
CA LYS A 68 -13.03 19.74 -2.34
C LYS A 68 -11.80 20.01 -3.20
N LYS A 69 -10.59 19.69 -2.71
CA LYS A 69 -9.32 19.87 -3.43
C LYS A 69 -8.87 18.60 -4.15
N ILE A 70 -9.61 17.51 -4.06
CA ILE A 70 -9.28 16.27 -4.77
C ILE A 70 -9.31 16.52 -6.27
N ASN A 71 -8.20 16.24 -6.94
CA ASN A 71 -8.15 16.19 -8.39
C ASN A 71 -8.62 14.81 -8.87
N THR A 72 -9.92 14.66 -9.12
CA THR A 72 -10.53 13.39 -9.52
C THR A 72 -9.96 12.83 -10.82
N LYS A 73 -9.39 13.68 -11.68
CA LYS A 73 -8.75 13.26 -12.94
C LYS A 73 -7.35 12.66 -12.74
N ASN A 74 -6.74 12.85 -11.58
CA ASN A 74 -5.39 12.40 -11.28
C ASN A 74 -5.32 11.76 -9.89
N LEU A 75 -6.17 10.76 -9.66
CA LEU A 75 -6.19 10.00 -8.42
C LEU A 75 -5.23 8.82 -8.49
N TYR A 76 -4.58 8.57 -7.36
CA TYR A 76 -3.85 7.33 -7.10
C TYR A 76 -4.58 6.53 -6.03
N TYR A 77 -4.83 5.25 -6.33
CA TYR A 77 -5.49 4.33 -5.41
C TYR A 77 -4.52 3.27 -4.90
N LYS A 78 -4.45 3.11 -3.58
CA LYS A 78 -3.66 2.08 -2.91
C LYS A 78 -4.58 1.13 -2.18
N ILE A 79 -4.36 -0.18 -2.31
CA ILE A 79 -4.95 -1.17 -1.41
C ILE A 79 -3.90 -2.16 -0.95
N ASP A 80 -4.03 -2.63 0.28
CA ASP A 80 -3.27 -3.74 0.81
C ASP A 80 -4.28 -4.85 1.19
N PHE A 81 -4.21 -5.98 0.48
CA PHE A 81 -5.16 -7.08 0.67
C PHE A 81 -4.89 -7.95 1.90
N ASP A 82 -3.70 -7.88 2.49
CA ASP A 82 -3.41 -8.61 3.73
C ASP A 82 -3.54 -7.70 4.96
N TYR A 83 -3.84 -6.41 4.79
CA TYR A 83 -4.12 -5.51 5.90
C TYR A 83 -5.38 -5.98 6.64
N TYR A 84 -5.25 -6.22 7.95
CA TYR A 84 -6.26 -6.83 8.84
C TYR A 84 -6.67 -8.29 8.51
N SER A 85 -6.01 -8.98 7.57
CA SER A 85 -6.27 -10.40 7.24
C SER A 85 -7.74 -10.78 7.05
N CYS A 86 -8.58 -9.84 6.63
CA CYS A 86 -10.05 -9.95 6.63
C CYS A 86 -10.66 -9.85 5.22
N ARG A 87 -9.82 -9.63 4.20
CA ARG A 87 -10.25 -9.53 2.81
C ARG A 87 -10.62 -10.89 2.26
N LYS A 88 -11.63 -10.89 1.39
CA LYS A 88 -12.12 -12.10 0.73
C LYS A 88 -11.92 -12.02 -0.77
N LYS A 89 -12.15 -13.15 -1.44
CA LYS A 89 -12.10 -13.24 -2.91
C LYS A 89 -12.94 -12.15 -3.59
N GLU A 90 -14.13 -11.87 -3.05
CA GLU A 90 -15.07 -10.89 -3.61
C GLU A 90 -14.50 -9.47 -3.60
N ASP A 91 -13.68 -9.12 -2.61
CA ASP A 91 -13.03 -7.80 -2.52
C ASP A 91 -12.00 -7.61 -3.65
N ILE A 92 -11.28 -8.67 -4.00
CA ILE A 92 -10.30 -8.66 -5.10
C ILE A 92 -11.02 -8.59 -6.45
N GLU A 93 -12.14 -9.30 -6.61
CA GLU A 93 -12.96 -9.23 -7.81
C GLU A 93 -13.56 -7.84 -8.02
N ARG A 94 -14.01 -7.17 -6.95
CA ARG A 94 -14.44 -5.76 -6.99
C ARG A 94 -13.31 -4.84 -7.44
N TRP A 95 -12.12 -4.99 -6.86
CA TRP A 95 -10.93 -4.23 -7.25
C TRP A 95 -10.59 -4.40 -8.73
N ASN A 96 -10.56 -5.65 -9.20
CA ASN A 96 -10.30 -5.95 -10.60
C ASN A 96 -11.33 -5.32 -11.53
N LYS A 97 -12.61 -5.38 -11.15
CA LYS A 97 -13.72 -4.82 -11.93
C LYS A 97 -13.64 -3.30 -12.05
N MET A 98 -13.15 -2.59 -11.03
CA MET A 98 -12.99 -1.14 -11.08
C MET A 98 -11.95 -0.69 -12.12
N ASN A 99 -11.00 -1.55 -12.50
CA ASN A 99 -10.00 -1.28 -13.53
C ASN A 99 -9.32 0.10 -13.37
N LEU A 100 -8.93 0.43 -12.14
CA LEU A 100 -8.43 1.76 -11.78
C LEU A 100 -7.11 2.06 -12.51
N PRO A 101 -7.00 3.18 -13.25
CA PRO A 101 -5.89 3.43 -14.18
C PRO A 101 -4.56 3.74 -13.49
N ASN A 102 -4.59 4.39 -12.33
CA ASN A 102 -3.40 4.64 -11.52
C ASN A 102 -3.62 4.05 -10.13
N SER A 103 -3.15 2.81 -9.96
CA SER A 103 -3.44 2.05 -8.74
C SER A 103 -2.37 1.03 -8.43
N VAL A 104 -2.29 0.65 -7.16
CA VAL A 104 -1.41 -0.43 -6.69
C VAL A 104 -2.16 -1.27 -5.67
N ALA A 105 -2.16 -2.58 -5.89
CA ALA A 105 -2.70 -3.56 -4.96
C ALA A 105 -1.58 -4.44 -4.40
N PHE A 106 -1.24 -4.27 -3.13
CA PHE A 106 -0.24 -5.11 -2.47
C PHE A 106 -0.87 -6.40 -1.96
N TYR A 107 -0.20 -7.53 -2.21
CA TYR A 107 -0.63 -8.85 -1.74
C TYR A 107 0.57 -9.75 -1.46
N SER A 108 0.35 -10.82 -0.70
CA SER A 108 1.37 -11.79 -0.30
C SER A 108 0.87 -13.23 -0.42
N ASP A 109 1.63 -14.17 0.14
CA ASP A 109 1.25 -15.57 0.22
C ASP A 109 -0.08 -15.78 0.96
N ASP A 110 -0.46 -14.89 1.89
CA ASP A 110 -1.74 -14.98 2.59
C ASP A 110 -2.93 -14.78 1.66
N THR A 111 -2.87 -13.75 0.80
CA THR A 111 -3.86 -13.56 -0.28
C THR A 111 -3.91 -14.76 -1.21
N LEU A 112 -2.75 -15.35 -1.56
CA LEU A 112 -2.67 -16.51 -2.46
C LEU A 112 -3.31 -17.77 -1.89
N LYS A 113 -3.54 -17.87 -0.57
CA LYS A 113 -4.26 -19.01 0.05
C LYS A 113 -5.73 -19.08 -0.39
N PHE A 114 -6.34 -17.96 -0.73
CA PHE A 114 -7.77 -17.89 -1.09
C PHE A 114 -8.04 -17.29 -2.47
N TYR A 115 -7.03 -16.74 -3.15
CA TYR A 115 -7.17 -16.14 -4.47
C TYR A 115 -6.02 -16.50 -5.41
N SER A 116 -6.34 -17.17 -6.52
CA SER A 116 -5.38 -17.60 -7.54
C SER A 116 -5.49 -16.83 -8.87
N GLY A 117 -6.41 -15.87 -8.97
CA GLY A 117 -6.63 -15.07 -10.16
C GLY A 117 -5.59 -13.96 -10.34
N ARG A 118 -5.69 -13.23 -11.46
CA ARG A 118 -4.95 -11.98 -11.66
C ARG A 118 -5.48 -10.91 -10.71
N ILE A 119 -4.59 -10.17 -10.06
CA ILE A 119 -4.93 -8.97 -9.31
C ILE A 119 -4.56 -7.75 -10.17
N HIS A 120 -5.53 -6.88 -10.45
CA HIS A 120 -5.33 -5.66 -11.21
C HIS A 120 -4.29 -4.77 -10.53
N HIS A 121 -3.23 -4.41 -11.27
CA HIS A 121 -2.08 -3.67 -10.73
C HIS A 121 -1.53 -4.29 -9.43
N GLY A 122 -1.54 -5.63 -9.37
CA GLY A 122 -1.04 -6.39 -8.25
C GLY A 122 0.49 -6.29 -8.12
N VAL A 123 0.96 -6.10 -6.89
CA VAL A 123 2.37 -6.14 -6.51
C VAL A 123 2.55 -7.19 -5.42
N TYR A 124 3.21 -8.29 -5.79
CA TYR A 124 3.48 -9.39 -4.85
C TYR A 124 4.63 -9.06 -3.91
N ILE A 125 4.44 -9.33 -2.62
CA ILE A 125 5.44 -9.17 -1.56
C ILE A 125 5.53 -10.49 -0.76
N LYS A 126 6.62 -11.24 -0.95
CA LYS A 126 6.84 -12.58 -0.36
C LYS A 126 6.83 -12.60 1.18
N LYS A 127 7.25 -11.53 1.82
CA LYS A 127 7.30 -11.42 3.28
C LYS A 127 6.95 -10.00 3.69
N LYS A 128 5.73 -9.80 4.21
CA LYS A 128 5.35 -8.53 4.86
C LYS A 128 6.03 -8.46 6.22
N ASN A 129 7.30 -8.14 6.23
CA ASN A 129 8.13 -8.24 7.43
C ASN A 129 7.93 -7.09 8.43
N ILE A 130 6.82 -6.34 8.35
CA ILE A 130 6.56 -5.26 9.30
C ILE A 130 5.05 -5.18 9.56
N ALA A 131 4.63 -5.66 10.72
CA ALA A 131 3.24 -5.60 11.20
C ALA A 131 2.70 -4.17 11.30
N GLU A 132 3.59 -3.17 11.30
CA GLU A 132 3.24 -1.78 11.60
C GLU A 132 3.55 -0.77 10.48
N ASN A 133 4.25 -1.12 9.38
CA ASN A 133 4.67 -0.11 8.38
C ASN A 133 4.05 -0.24 6.98
N ASN A 134 3.21 -1.25 6.74
CA ASN A 134 2.60 -1.47 5.42
C ASN A 134 1.59 -0.36 5.00
N TYR A 135 1.14 0.47 5.95
CA TYR A 135 0.33 1.65 5.61
C TYR A 135 1.15 2.74 4.90
N ILE A 136 2.45 2.85 5.18
CA ILE A 136 3.33 3.88 4.61
C ILE A 136 3.82 3.42 3.23
N PHE A 137 3.30 4.09 2.20
CA PHE A 137 3.66 3.81 0.80
C PHE A 137 5.17 3.87 0.52
N GLY A 138 5.91 4.74 1.23
CA GLY A 138 7.36 4.87 1.08
C GLY A 138 8.16 3.59 1.36
N TYR A 139 7.65 2.68 2.21
CA TYR A 139 8.29 1.38 2.43
C TYR A 139 7.94 0.36 1.35
N THR A 140 6.76 0.47 0.73
CA THR A 140 6.27 -0.52 -0.23
C THR A 140 6.59 -0.15 -1.69
N GLN A 141 7.00 1.09 -1.96
CA GLN A 141 7.43 1.53 -3.31
C GLN A 141 8.63 0.72 -3.84
N LYS A 142 9.43 0.11 -2.94
CA LYS A 142 10.58 -0.73 -3.30
C LYS A 142 10.21 -2.08 -3.93
N TYR A 143 8.94 -2.42 -4.07
CA TYR A 143 8.55 -3.73 -4.60
C TYR A 143 8.15 -3.70 -6.08
N PHE A 144 8.19 -2.53 -6.73
CA PHE A 144 7.90 -2.37 -8.15
C PHE A 144 8.75 -1.23 -8.74
N ASP A 145 8.75 -1.11 -10.07
CA ASP A 145 9.37 -0.01 -10.78
C ASP A 145 8.59 1.29 -10.54
N TYR A 146 9.05 2.05 -9.56
CA TYR A 146 8.46 3.31 -9.16
C TYR A 146 8.47 4.35 -10.29
N ILE A 147 9.52 4.39 -11.12
CA ILE A 147 9.64 5.38 -12.20
C ILE A 147 8.65 5.07 -13.31
N THR A 148 8.55 3.80 -13.72
CA THR A 148 7.54 3.37 -14.70
C THR A 148 6.13 3.62 -14.16
N TRP A 149 5.87 3.29 -12.90
CA TRP A 149 4.56 3.54 -12.28
C TRP A 149 4.21 5.03 -12.23
N LEU A 150 5.13 5.91 -11.85
CA LEU A 150 4.88 7.37 -11.84
C LEU A 150 4.44 7.90 -13.22
N ASN A 151 4.96 7.32 -14.30
CA ASN A 151 4.66 7.77 -15.66
C ASN A 151 3.43 7.08 -16.27
N THR A 152 3.06 5.89 -15.81
CA THR A 152 2.03 5.06 -16.47
C THR A 152 0.83 4.74 -15.59
N GLY A 153 0.97 4.86 -14.27
CA GLY A 153 0.00 4.35 -13.28
C GLY A 153 0.02 2.84 -13.11
N ILE A 154 0.86 2.11 -13.86
CA ILE A 154 0.93 0.66 -13.89
C ILE A 154 2.17 0.18 -13.13
N PRO A 155 2.03 -0.54 -12.01
CA PRO A 155 3.17 -1.11 -11.33
C PRO A 155 3.76 -2.27 -12.14
N ASN A 156 5.08 -2.25 -12.29
CA ASN A 156 5.81 -3.29 -13.02
C ASN A 156 6.87 -3.94 -12.11
N GLN A 157 6.90 -5.27 -12.05
CA GLN A 157 7.86 -6.03 -11.25
C GLN A 157 8.85 -6.77 -12.16
N THR A 158 9.69 -6.04 -12.90
CA THR A 158 10.70 -6.68 -13.76
C THR A 158 11.73 -7.45 -12.92
N LEU A 159 12.32 -8.50 -13.50
CA LEU A 159 13.39 -9.26 -12.84
C LEU A 159 14.56 -8.34 -12.43
N GLN A 160 14.93 -7.40 -13.30
CA GLN A 160 15.96 -6.40 -13.03
C GLN A 160 15.64 -5.57 -11.79
N TYR A 161 14.41 -5.07 -11.65
CA TYR A 161 13.99 -4.33 -10.46
C TYR A 161 13.94 -5.20 -9.22
N ARG A 162 13.49 -6.46 -9.33
CA ARG A 162 13.50 -7.39 -8.19
C ARG A 162 14.91 -7.66 -7.69
N VAL A 163 15.88 -7.84 -8.60
CA VAL A 163 17.29 -8.01 -8.27
C VAL A 163 17.87 -6.71 -7.69
N LEU A 164 17.60 -5.55 -8.29
CA LEU A 164 18.07 -4.26 -7.80
C LEU A 164 17.53 -3.96 -6.40
N ASN A 165 16.25 -4.19 -6.16
CA ASN A 165 15.62 -3.97 -4.85
C ASN A 165 16.13 -4.95 -3.80
N PHE A 166 16.38 -6.21 -4.18
CA PHE A 166 17.04 -7.19 -3.30
C PHE A 166 18.46 -6.75 -2.94
N ILE A 167 19.23 -6.24 -3.91
CA ILE A 167 20.60 -5.77 -3.70
C ILE A 167 20.62 -4.46 -2.92
N LEU A 168 19.73 -3.50 -3.16
CA LEU A 168 19.84 -2.14 -2.60
C LEU A 168 19.04 -1.94 -1.31
N LEU A 169 17.90 -2.61 -1.15
CA LEU A 169 16.86 -2.20 -0.20
C LEU A 169 16.37 -3.30 0.76
N ASP A 170 16.91 -4.52 0.70
CA ASP A 170 16.70 -5.53 1.74
C ASP A 170 17.88 -5.54 2.72
N ASP A 171 17.61 -5.07 3.95
CA ASP A 171 18.56 -4.82 5.04
C ASP A 171 19.36 -6.03 5.55
N GLY A 172 19.21 -7.22 4.93
CA GLY A 172 19.86 -8.45 5.36
C GLY A 172 21.00 -8.96 4.48
N PHE A 173 20.94 -8.75 3.15
CA PHE A 173 21.94 -9.32 2.23
C PHE A 173 23.10 -8.37 1.96
N ASN A 174 22.87 -7.06 2.13
CA ASN A 174 23.75 -6.03 1.59
C ASN A 174 25.11 -5.92 2.29
N LEU A 175 25.18 -6.18 3.60
CA LEU A 175 26.45 -6.12 4.33
C LEU A 175 27.27 -7.41 4.22
N GLY A 176 26.62 -8.57 4.27
CA GLY A 176 27.30 -9.88 4.23
C GLY A 176 27.80 -10.23 2.83
N PHE A 177 26.94 -10.07 1.82
CA PHE A 177 27.27 -10.44 0.44
C PHE A 177 28.24 -9.47 -0.21
N ILE A 178 28.14 -8.16 0.04
CA ILE A 178 29.16 -7.19 -0.43
C ILE A 178 30.50 -7.45 0.25
N LYS A 179 30.54 -7.78 1.56
CA LYS A 179 31.79 -8.18 2.22
C LYS A 179 32.35 -9.47 1.62
N PHE A 180 31.50 -10.46 1.33
CA PHE A 180 31.88 -11.72 0.69
C PHE A 180 32.44 -11.51 -0.72
N ILE A 181 31.76 -10.76 -1.58
CA ILE A 181 32.26 -10.42 -2.93
C ILE A 181 33.55 -9.61 -2.85
N LYS A 182 33.64 -8.60 -1.97
CA LYS A 182 34.90 -7.86 -1.75
C LYS A 182 36.03 -8.77 -1.26
N SER A 183 35.73 -9.78 -0.45
CA SER A 183 36.69 -10.78 0.02
C SER A 183 37.17 -11.69 -1.12
N ILE A 184 36.25 -12.17 -1.97
CA ILE A 184 36.58 -12.98 -3.16
C ILE A 184 37.43 -12.17 -4.14
N LEU A 185 37.02 -10.94 -4.46
CA LEU A 185 37.76 -10.07 -5.38
C LEU A 185 39.15 -9.67 -4.85
N LYS A 186 39.35 -9.61 -3.52
CA LYS A 186 40.68 -9.42 -2.92
C LYS A 186 41.58 -10.66 -3.02
N HIS A 187 41.00 -11.85 -3.13
CA HIS A 187 41.76 -13.10 -3.23
C HIS A 187 41.96 -13.58 -4.67
N ILE A 188 41.23 -13.02 -5.63
CA ILE A 188 41.53 -13.13 -7.06
C ILE A 188 42.66 -12.14 -7.34
N THR A 189 43.90 -12.58 -7.12
CA THR A 189 45.08 -11.86 -7.63
C THR A 189 45.07 -11.89 -9.16
N PRO A 190 45.45 -10.79 -9.85
CA PRO A 190 45.57 -10.81 -11.30
C PRO A 190 46.75 -11.71 -11.67
N LYS A 191 46.47 -12.98 -11.96
CA LYS A 191 47.40 -13.82 -12.71
C LYS A 191 46.96 -13.86 -14.18
N SER A 192 47.95 -13.57 -15.02
CA SER A 192 48.03 -13.69 -16.48
C SER A 192 47.22 -12.73 -17.36
N LEU A 193 47.76 -11.52 -17.54
CA LEU A 193 47.91 -10.93 -18.88
C LEU A 193 49.36 -10.45 -19.03
N LYS A 194 50.28 -11.42 -19.11
CA LYS A 194 51.51 -11.27 -19.89
C LYS A 194 51.51 -12.45 -20.85
N ALA A 195 50.93 -12.22 -22.02
CA ALA A 195 51.21 -13.02 -23.19
C ALA A 195 52.63 -12.67 -23.66
N ASN A 196 53.33 -13.68 -24.17
CA ASN A 196 54.65 -13.58 -24.80
C ASN A 196 54.70 -12.52 -25.90
#